data_AF-A0A4Z0NTE1-F1
#
_entry.id   AF-A0A4Z0NTE1-F1
#
_cell.length_a   1.000
_cell.length_b   1.000
_cell.length_c   1.000
_cell.angle_alpha   90.00
_cell.angle_beta   90.00
_cell.angle_gamma   90.00
#
_symmetry.space_group_name_H-M   'P 1'
#
loop_
_entity.id
_entity.type
_entity.pdbx_description
1 polymer ?
#
loop_
_entity_poly.entity_id
_entity_poly.type
_entity_poly.pdbx_seq_one_letter_code
_entity_poly.pdbx_strand_id
1 'polypeptide(L)'
;MRRSALSTLLWLGCLHGAHAQEAPFGLSWGPVDTVPKPSMVDREANITALTYFHDRPLAAGIDTDEVILEVCRDEGLQQVIWLSRPLSEAELPSRYEAIYREGVRRYGQPQTEPGAETVSWPSGRALLAVRKAVPGERRLTMLARGDHYEACSVAHQAATGHPASRHASDLILGQTP
;
A
#
# COMPACT_ATOMS: atom_id res chain seq x y z
N MET A 1 -16.70 16.55 65.19
CA MET A 1 -15.82 17.26 64.22
C MET A 1 -15.17 16.23 63.31
N ARG A 2 -15.11 16.53 62.00
CA ARG A 2 -15.02 15.58 60.87
C ARG A 2 -13.65 14.89 60.74
N ARG A 3 -13.68 13.61 60.39
CA ARG A 3 -12.54 12.80 59.92
C ARG A 3 -12.29 13.12 58.43
N SER A 4 -11.06 13.45 58.07
CA SER A 4 -10.64 13.56 56.67
C SER A 4 -9.69 12.42 56.33
N ALA A 5 -10.17 11.46 55.54
CA ALA A 5 -9.36 10.45 54.89
C ALA A 5 -9.05 10.95 53.47
N LEU A 6 -7.78 11.14 53.14
CA LEU A 6 -7.34 11.41 51.77
C LEU A 6 -7.07 10.07 51.08
N SER A 7 -8.04 9.63 50.25
CA SER A 7 -7.85 8.55 49.30
C SER A 7 -7.12 9.09 48.07
N THR A 8 -5.85 8.72 47.90
CA THR A 8 -5.09 8.99 46.67
C THR A 8 -5.43 7.90 45.64
N LEU A 9 -6.19 8.26 44.62
CA LEU A 9 -6.46 7.38 43.47
C LEU A 9 -5.23 7.36 42.56
N LEU A 10 -4.51 6.23 42.54
CA LEU A 10 -3.51 5.94 41.51
C LEU A 10 -4.24 5.68 40.18
N TRP A 11 -4.09 6.61 39.25
CA TRP A 11 -4.42 6.39 37.84
C TRP A 11 -3.29 5.57 37.20
N LEU A 12 -3.47 4.25 37.11
CA LEU A 12 -2.71 3.43 36.17
C LEU A 12 -3.20 3.74 34.76
N GLY A 13 -2.52 4.66 34.08
CA GLY A 13 -2.69 4.85 32.65
C GLY A 13 -2.20 3.61 31.91
N CYS A 14 -3.14 2.80 31.42
CA CYS A 14 -2.83 1.74 30.45
C CYS A 14 -2.31 2.40 29.17
N LEU A 15 -0.98 2.44 29.01
CA LEU A 15 -0.32 2.67 27.73
C LEU A 15 -0.75 1.53 26.80
N HIS A 16 -1.85 1.74 26.09
CA HIS A 16 -2.20 0.93 24.94
C HIS A 16 -1.18 1.28 23.86
N GLY A 17 -0.07 0.54 23.82
CA GLY A 17 0.77 0.51 22.64
C GLY A 17 -0.12 0.06 21.48
N ALA A 18 -0.53 1.00 20.63
CA ALA A 18 -1.21 0.67 19.40
C ALA A 18 -0.27 -0.25 18.63
N HIS A 19 -0.64 -1.52 18.47
CA HIS A 19 0.07 -2.40 17.57
C HIS A 19 0.06 -1.73 16.19
N ALA A 20 1.24 -1.41 15.67
CA ALA A 20 1.37 -0.82 14.35
C ALA A 20 0.67 -1.74 13.35
N GLN A 21 -0.29 -1.20 12.60
CA GLN A 21 -1.06 -1.99 11.66
C GLN A 21 -0.14 -2.47 10.53
N GLU A 22 -0.12 -3.78 10.29
CA GLU A 22 0.78 -4.39 9.31
C GLU A 22 0.46 -3.90 7.89
N ALA A 23 1.49 -3.45 7.17
CA ALA A 23 1.46 -3.17 5.75
C ALA A 23 2.10 -4.33 4.96
N PRO A 24 1.84 -4.45 3.65
CA PRO A 24 2.49 -5.47 2.83
C PRO A 24 4.04 -5.45 2.93
N PHE A 25 4.69 -6.57 2.59
CA PHE A 25 6.15 -6.74 2.62
C PHE A 25 6.79 -6.64 4.02
N GLY A 26 6.04 -6.95 5.08
CA GLY A 26 6.52 -6.90 6.46
C GLY A 26 6.76 -5.47 6.96
N LEU A 27 6.14 -4.49 6.30
CA LEU A 27 6.17 -3.09 6.68
C LEU A 27 5.04 -2.80 7.68
N SER A 28 4.97 -1.56 8.17
CA SER A 28 3.86 -1.06 8.97
C SER A 28 3.33 0.23 8.37
N TRP A 29 2.01 0.43 8.43
CA TRP A 29 1.42 1.72 8.09
C TRP A 29 1.82 2.77 9.13
N GLY A 30 1.89 4.04 8.72
CA GLY A 30 2.24 5.13 9.62
C GLY A 30 3.69 5.62 9.47
N PRO A 31 4.23 6.32 10.47
CA PRO A 31 5.56 6.93 10.43
C PRO A 31 6.66 5.95 10.02
N VAL A 32 7.59 6.43 9.18
CA VAL A 32 8.70 5.60 8.68
C VAL A 32 10.02 6.28 8.97
N ASP A 33 10.77 5.74 9.93
CA ASP A 33 12.07 6.26 10.32
C ASP A 33 13.20 5.70 9.44
N THR A 34 13.01 4.49 8.90
CA THR A 34 13.97 3.83 8.03
C THR A 34 13.27 3.03 6.96
N VAL A 35 13.73 3.18 5.71
CA VAL A 35 13.39 2.32 4.57
C VAL A 35 14.67 1.76 3.96
N PRO A 36 14.63 0.57 3.34
CA PRO A 36 15.72 0.12 2.48
C PRO A 36 16.01 1.16 1.39
N LYS A 37 17.24 1.23 0.89
CA LYS A 37 17.58 2.17 -0.18
C LYS A 37 16.75 1.87 -1.44
N PRO A 38 15.96 2.82 -1.96
CA PRO A 38 15.17 2.62 -3.17
C PRO A 38 16.04 2.67 -4.44
N SER A 39 15.50 2.14 -5.54
CA SER A 39 16.08 2.29 -6.88
C SER A 39 15.81 3.68 -7.46
N MET A 40 14.62 4.22 -7.21
CA MET A 40 14.21 5.55 -7.68
C MET A 40 13.37 6.26 -6.62
N VAL A 41 13.43 7.58 -6.60
CA VAL A 41 12.63 8.43 -5.72
C VAL A 41 11.93 9.48 -6.57
N ASP A 42 10.62 9.54 -6.47
CA ASP A 42 9.79 10.60 -7.05
C ASP A 42 9.11 11.39 -5.92
N ARG A 43 8.92 12.69 -6.11
CA ARG A 43 8.34 13.57 -5.10
C ARG A 43 7.33 14.51 -5.73
N GLU A 44 6.12 14.49 -5.20
CA GLU A 44 5.07 15.41 -5.59
C GLU A 44 4.32 15.92 -4.35
N ALA A 45 4.40 17.23 -4.12
CA ALA A 45 3.83 17.90 -2.96
C ALA A 45 4.18 17.23 -1.61
N ASN A 46 3.20 16.64 -0.92
CA ASN A 46 3.34 15.97 0.37
C ASN A 46 3.64 14.47 0.26
N ILE A 47 3.86 13.94 -0.95
CA ILE A 47 4.12 12.51 -1.18
C ILE A 47 5.55 12.31 -1.68
N THR A 48 6.23 11.31 -1.13
CA THR A 48 7.46 10.74 -1.67
C THR A 48 7.19 9.31 -2.08
N ALA A 49 7.30 9.02 -3.37
CA ALA A 49 7.24 7.66 -3.90
C ALA A 49 8.66 7.05 -3.94
N LEU A 50 8.79 5.85 -3.36
CA LEU A 50 10.02 5.08 -3.30
C LEU A 50 9.83 3.82 -4.13
N THR A 51 10.51 3.75 -5.27
CA THR A 51 10.44 2.64 -6.21
C THR A 51 11.58 1.66 -5.97
N TYR A 52 11.24 0.38 -5.87
CA TYR A 52 12.15 -0.75 -5.72
C TYR A 52 11.96 -1.68 -6.92
N PHE A 53 12.94 -1.71 -7.83
CA PHE A 53 12.97 -2.68 -8.91
C PHE A 53 13.43 -4.05 -8.41
N HIS A 54 13.24 -5.09 -9.22
CA HIS A 54 13.52 -6.49 -8.90
C HIS A 54 14.92 -6.77 -8.27
N ASP A 55 15.92 -5.93 -8.54
CA ASP A 55 17.26 -6.03 -7.96
C ASP A 55 17.34 -5.62 -6.48
N ARG A 56 16.25 -5.10 -5.91
CA ARG A 56 16.16 -4.68 -4.51
C ARG A 56 15.51 -5.74 -3.63
N PRO A 57 15.94 -5.87 -2.35
CA PRO A 57 15.38 -6.86 -1.43
C PRO A 57 13.85 -6.82 -1.28
N LEU A 58 13.24 -5.63 -1.30
CA LEU A 58 11.80 -5.47 -1.15
C LEU A 58 11.02 -6.03 -2.36
N ALA A 59 11.64 -6.07 -3.53
CA ALA A 59 11.05 -6.50 -4.79
C ALA A 59 11.65 -7.83 -5.31
N ALA A 60 12.35 -8.59 -4.47
CA ALA A 60 13.07 -9.81 -4.86
C ALA A 60 12.17 -11.03 -5.16
N GLY A 61 10.84 -10.88 -5.12
CA GLY A 61 9.90 -11.97 -5.42
C GLY A 61 9.97 -12.38 -6.89
N ILE A 62 9.81 -13.67 -7.19
CA ILE A 62 10.00 -14.23 -8.54
C ILE A 62 9.06 -13.61 -9.60
N ASP A 63 7.86 -13.20 -9.21
CA ASP A 63 6.90 -12.55 -10.10
C ASP A 63 6.87 -11.04 -9.92
N THR A 64 7.69 -10.48 -9.03
CA THR A 64 7.73 -9.04 -8.73
C THR A 64 8.67 -8.34 -9.70
N ASP A 65 8.15 -7.35 -10.42
CA ASP A 65 8.97 -6.41 -11.20
C ASP A 65 9.35 -5.21 -10.33
N GLU A 66 8.33 -4.67 -9.63
CA GLU A 66 8.45 -3.45 -8.87
C GLU A 66 7.58 -3.47 -7.60
N VAL A 67 8.10 -2.83 -6.56
CA VAL A 67 7.32 -2.37 -5.41
C VAL A 67 7.48 -0.86 -5.29
N ILE A 68 6.37 -0.15 -5.14
CA ILE A 68 6.33 1.29 -4.91
C ILE A 68 5.74 1.54 -3.54
N LEU A 69 6.43 2.33 -2.74
CA LEU A 69 5.95 2.83 -1.45
C LEU A 69 5.65 4.32 -1.58
N GLU A 70 4.42 4.74 -1.34
CA GLU A 70 4.10 6.16 -1.19
C GLU A 70 4.08 6.52 0.30
N VAL A 71 5.03 7.39 0.65
CA VAL A 71 5.22 7.95 1.97
C VAL A 71 4.68 9.37 1.98
N CYS A 72 3.59 9.56 2.70
CA CYS A 72 3.02 10.86 2.99
C CYS A 72 3.86 11.57 4.07
N ARG A 73 4.03 12.88 3.92
CA ARG A 73 4.89 13.69 4.80
C ARG A 73 4.50 13.59 6.27
N ASP A 74 3.20 13.64 6.57
CA ASP A 74 2.70 13.73 7.95
C ASP A 74 2.23 12.35 8.46
N GLU A 75 1.72 11.50 7.57
CA GLU A 75 1.15 10.19 7.91
C GLU A 75 2.11 9.01 7.71
N GLY A 76 3.27 9.23 7.10
CA GLY A 76 4.22 8.18 6.74
C GLY A 76 3.74 7.24 5.63
N LEU A 77 4.07 5.95 5.68
CA LEU A 77 3.67 4.98 4.66
C LEU A 77 2.15 4.85 4.64
N GLN A 78 1.51 5.18 3.51
CA GLN A 78 0.07 5.13 3.35
C GLN A 78 -0.39 4.40 2.09
N GLN A 79 0.51 4.08 1.16
CA GLN A 79 0.17 3.21 0.04
C GLN A 79 1.36 2.33 -0.36
N VAL A 80 1.04 1.07 -0.66
CA VAL A 80 1.97 0.10 -1.26
C VAL A 80 1.37 -0.36 -2.59
N ILE A 81 2.18 -0.30 -3.64
CA ILE A 81 1.84 -0.79 -4.97
C ILE A 81 2.84 -1.88 -5.32
N TRP A 82 2.35 -3.03 -5.76
CA TRP A 82 3.14 -4.13 -6.29
C TRP A 82 2.77 -4.35 -7.75
N LEU A 83 3.79 -4.48 -8.60
CA LEU A 83 3.63 -4.76 -10.01
C LEU A 83 4.31 -6.10 -10.32
N SER A 84 3.58 -6.96 -11.04
CA SER A 84 4.18 -8.17 -11.55
C SER A 84 5.11 -7.87 -12.73
N ARG A 85 6.05 -8.78 -12.99
CA ARG A 85 6.68 -8.88 -14.31
C ARG A 85 5.60 -9.06 -15.39
N PRO A 86 5.91 -8.79 -16.67
CA PRO A 86 5.05 -9.21 -17.75
C PRO A 86 4.75 -10.72 -17.68
N LEU A 87 3.48 -11.06 -17.84
CA LEU A 87 2.96 -12.41 -17.85
C LEU A 87 2.38 -12.71 -19.23
N SER A 88 2.67 -13.90 -19.73
CA SER A 88 1.96 -14.45 -20.88
C SER A 88 0.50 -14.78 -20.53
N GLU A 89 -0.35 -14.91 -21.55
CA GLU A 89 -1.75 -15.35 -21.36
C GLU A 89 -1.84 -16.72 -20.65
N ALA A 90 -0.88 -17.61 -20.87
CA ALA A 90 -0.82 -18.92 -20.24
C ALA A 90 -0.46 -18.85 -18.74
N GLU A 91 0.39 -17.90 -18.34
CA GLU A 91 0.80 -17.75 -16.94
C GLU A 91 -0.26 -17.04 -16.09
N LEU A 92 -0.98 -16.07 -16.70
CA LEU A 92 -1.85 -15.14 -15.99
C LEU A 92 -2.84 -15.82 -15.02
N PRO A 93 -3.60 -16.87 -15.40
CA PRO A 93 -4.59 -17.45 -14.48
C PRO A 93 -3.98 -17.96 -13.18
N SER A 94 -2.83 -18.65 -13.27
CA SER A 94 -2.16 -19.22 -12.10
C SER A 94 -1.58 -18.15 -11.17
N ARG A 95 -1.00 -17.08 -11.75
CA ARG A 95 -0.40 -15.99 -10.98
C ARG A 95 -1.47 -15.07 -10.38
N TYR A 96 -2.55 -14.83 -11.11
CA TYR A 96 -3.71 -14.10 -10.60
C TYR A 96 -4.27 -14.80 -9.38
N GLU A 97 -4.50 -16.12 -9.44
CA GLU A 97 -5.06 -16.88 -8.33
C GLU A 97 -4.15 -16.81 -7.08
N ALA A 98 -2.84 -16.88 -7.24
CA ALA A 98 -1.91 -16.74 -6.12
C ALA A 98 -2.02 -15.38 -5.41
N ILE A 99 -2.07 -14.29 -6.17
CA ILE A 99 -2.20 -12.93 -5.61
C ILE A 99 -3.61 -12.70 -5.04
N TYR A 100 -4.64 -13.22 -5.71
CA TYR A 100 -6.02 -13.18 -5.23
C TYR A 100 -6.14 -13.86 -3.86
N ARG A 101 -5.57 -15.06 -3.69
CA ARG A 101 -5.56 -15.77 -2.41
C ARG A 101 -4.83 -15.01 -1.31
N GLU A 102 -3.74 -14.33 -1.64
CA GLU A 102 -3.05 -13.45 -0.69
C GLU A 102 -3.92 -12.25 -0.28
N GLY A 103 -4.63 -11.64 -1.24
CA GLY A 103 -5.63 -10.62 -0.97
C GLY A 103 -6.73 -11.12 -0.04
N VAL A 104 -7.26 -12.32 -0.29
CA VAL A 104 -8.27 -12.95 0.58
C VAL A 104 -7.74 -13.21 1.98
N ARG A 105 -6.51 -13.74 2.08
CA ARG A 105 -5.87 -14.03 3.37
C ARG A 105 -5.70 -12.76 4.22
N ARG A 106 -5.34 -11.64 3.60
CA ARG A 106 -5.08 -10.36 4.30
C ARG A 106 -6.35 -9.56 4.59
N TYR A 107 -7.28 -9.52 3.64
CA TYR A 107 -8.37 -8.54 3.65
C TYR A 107 -9.78 -9.16 3.73
N GLY A 108 -9.89 -10.50 3.69
CA GLY A 108 -11.16 -11.21 3.69
C GLY A 108 -11.74 -11.38 2.29
N GLN A 109 -13.05 -11.60 2.17
CA GLN A 109 -13.68 -11.77 0.86
C GLN A 109 -13.80 -10.41 0.13
N PRO A 110 -13.48 -10.34 -1.17
CA PRO A 110 -13.67 -9.13 -1.96
C PRO A 110 -15.15 -8.88 -2.25
N GLN A 111 -15.48 -7.68 -2.71
CA GLN A 111 -16.84 -7.33 -3.15
C GLN A 111 -17.18 -7.85 -4.56
N THR A 112 -16.16 -8.04 -5.38
CA THR A 112 -16.26 -8.42 -6.79
C THR A 112 -15.94 -9.90 -6.96
N GLU A 113 -16.60 -10.52 -7.93
CA GLU A 113 -16.37 -11.94 -8.27
C GLU A 113 -14.91 -12.23 -8.64
N PRO A 114 -14.39 -13.42 -8.30
CA PRO A 114 -13.08 -13.89 -8.76
C PRO A 114 -12.98 -13.85 -10.30
N GLY A 115 -11.79 -13.51 -10.81
CA GLY A 115 -11.52 -13.50 -12.26
C GLY A 115 -11.94 -12.22 -12.99
N ALA A 116 -12.52 -11.25 -12.28
CA ALA A 116 -12.70 -9.91 -12.83
C ALA A 116 -11.34 -9.25 -13.11
N GLU A 117 -11.29 -8.40 -14.15
CA GLU A 117 -10.09 -7.59 -14.47
C GLU A 117 -9.68 -6.67 -13.32
N THR A 118 -10.59 -6.35 -12.41
CA THR A 118 -10.29 -5.64 -11.16
C THR A 118 -11.11 -6.23 -10.04
N VAL A 119 -10.44 -6.52 -8.93
CA VAL A 119 -11.03 -7.01 -7.69
C VAL A 119 -10.73 -6.02 -6.56
N SER A 120 -11.72 -5.73 -5.72
CA SER A 120 -11.59 -4.78 -4.61
C SER A 120 -11.92 -5.39 -3.25
N TRP A 121 -11.10 -5.03 -2.26
CA TRP A 121 -11.31 -5.29 -0.84
C TRP A 121 -11.46 -3.96 -0.10
N PRO A 122 -12.70 -3.48 0.11
CA PRO A 122 -12.93 -2.19 0.77
C PRO A 122 -12.41 -2.16 2.21
N SER A 123 -12.55 -3.25 2.94
CA SER A 123 -12.05 -3.41 4.32
C SER A 123 -10.53 -3.19 4.41
N GLY A 124 -9.79 -3.63 3.39
CA GLY A 124 -8.35 -3.48 3.29
C GLY A 124 -7.89 -2.26 2.50
N ARG A 125 -8.83 -1.47 1.96
CA ARG A 125 -8.57 -0.42 0.94
C ARG A 125 -7.58 -0.90 -0.12
N ALA A 126 -7.80 -2.13 -0.58
CA ALA A 126 -6.90 -2.84 -1.47
C ALA A 126 -7.61 -3.24 -2.76
N LEU A 127 -6.85 -3.34 -3.84
CA LEU A 127 -7.34 -3.84 -5.11
C LEU A 127 -6.28 -4.65 -5.82
N LEU A 128 -6.74 -5.64 -6.59
CA LEU A 128 -5.95 -6.38 -7.56
C LEU A 128 -6.50 -6.03 -8.95
N ALA A 129 -5.63 -5.73 -9.90
CA ALA A 129 -6.04 -5.46 -11.26
C ALA A 129 -5.15 -6.16 -12.29
N VAL A 130 -5.76 -6.57 -13.39
CA VAL A 130 -5.07 -6.99 -14.61
C VAL A 130 -4.93 -5.77 -15.51
N ARG A 131 -3.72 -5.54 -16.02
CA ARG A 131 -3.38 -4.45 -16.94
C ARG A 131 -2.75 -5.02 -18.21
N LYS A 132 -2.94 -4.33 -19.33
CA LYS A 132 -2.22 -4.63 -20.58
C LYS A 132 -0.91 -3.85 -20.56
N ALA A 133 0.21 -4.51 -20.77
CA ALA A 133 1.51 -3.85 -20.85
C ALA A 133 1.86 -3.53 -22.31
N VAL A 134 2.03 -4.57 -23.12
CA VAL A 134 2.18 -4.50 -24.58
C VAL A 134 1.27 -5.57 -25.22
N PRO A 135 1.07 -5.60 -26.57
CA PRO A 135 0.28 -6.64 -27.19
C PRO A 135 0.80 -8.05 -26.82
N GLY A 136 -0.09 -8.89 -26.30
CA GLY A 136 0.24 -10.25 -25.84
C GLY A 136 0.74 -10.36 -24.39
N GLU A 137 1.01 -9.24 -23.72
CA GLU A 137 1.48 -9.22 -22.33
C GLU A 137 0.46 -8.61 -21.38
N ARG A 138 0.34 -9.25 -20.21
CA ARG A 138 -0.50 -8.81 -19.10
C ARG A 138 0.36 -8.60 -17.87
N ARG A 139 0.00 -7.62 -17.05
CA ARG A 139 0.59 -7.38 -15.73
C ARG A 139 -0.49 -7.43 -14.67
N LEU A 140 -0.11 -7.89 -13.49
CA LEU A 140 -0.91 -7.77 -12.28
C LEU A 140 -0.43 -6.55 -11.50
N THR A 141 -1.38 -5.78 -10.99
CA THR A 141 -1.11 -4.67 -10.07
C THR A 141 -1.91 -4.91 -8.80
N MET A 142 -1.23 -5.00 -7.66
CA MET A 142 -1.86 -5.03 -6.35
C MET A 142 -1.56 -3.72 -5.64
N LEU A 143 -2.58 -3.08 -5.09
CA LEU A 143 -2.44 -1.85 -4.32
C LEU A 143 -3.13 -2.04 -2.96
N ALA A 144 -2.53 -1.51 -1.91
CA ALA A 144 -3.12 -1.46 -0.57
C ALA A 144 -2.85 -0.09 0.07
N ARG A 145 -3.78 0.38 0.91
CA ARG A 145 -3.71 1.70 1.56
C ARG A 145 -3.89 1.64 3.08
N GLY A 146 -3.13 2.48 3.77
CA GLY A 146 -3.27 2.74 5.20
C GLY A 146 -4.50 3.56 5.54
N ASP A 147 -4.84 3.61 6.83
CA ASP A 147 -6.04 4.30 7.36
C ASP A 147 -6.05 5.80 7.07
N HIS A 148 -4.88 6.41 6.87
CA HIS A 148 -4.73 7.86 6.73
C HIS A 148 -4.44 8.32 5.29
N TYR A 149 -4.50 7.42 4.31
CA TYR A 149 -4.28 7.76 2.89
C TYR A 149 -5.20 8.89 2.41
N GLU A 150 -6.48 8.90 2.82
CA GLU A 150 -7.41 9.94 2.37
C GLU A 150 -7.07 11.33 2.92
N ALA A 151 -6.57 11.42 4.15
CA ALA A 151 -6.10 12.70 4.71
C ALA A 151 -4.91 13.25 3.91
N CYS A 152 -3.94 12.37 3.62
CA CYS A 152 -2.80 12.69 2.77
C CYS A 152 -3.24 13.10 1.36
N SER A 153 -4.21 12.40 0.76
CA SER A 153 -4.74 12.69 -0.58
C SER A 153 -5.44 14.06 -0.64
N VAL A 154 -6.18 14.44 0.41
CA VAL A 154 -6.79 15.78 0.51
C VAL A 154 -5.73 16.87 0.60
N ALA A 155 -4.71 16.68 1.45
CA ALA A 155 -3.59 17.63 1.55
C ALA A 155 -2.80 17.74 0.24
N HIS A 156 -2.60 16.61 -0.45
CA HIS A 156 -1.97 16.56 -1.77
C HIS A 156 -2.80 17.37 -2.78
N GLN A 157 -4.10 17.12 -2.86
CA GLN A 157 -5.00 17.82 -3.78
C GLN A 157 -5.06 19.32 -3.55
N ALA A 158 -5.00 19.77 -2.29
CA ALA A 158 -4.92 21.19 -1.98
C ALA A 158 -3.64 21.85 -2.54
N ALA A 159 -2.56 21.09 -2.69
CA ALA A 159 -1.28 21.57 -3.20
C ALA A 159 -1.13 21.42 -4.72
N THR A 160 -1.70 20.37 -5.34
CA THR A 160 -1.47 20.03 -6.76
C THR A 160 -2.69 20.22 -7.66
N GLY A 161 -3.89 20.33 -7.08
CA GLY A 161 -5.15 20.39 -7.83
C GLY A 161 -5.70 19.03 -8.28
N HIS A 162 -5.07 17.91 -7.92
CA HIS A 162 -5.56 16.55 -8.19
C HIS A 162 -5.33 15.61 -7.00
N PRO A 163 -6.10 14.52 -6.83
CA PRO A 163 -5.90 13.58 -5.73
C PRO A 163 -4.58 12.80 -5.89
N ALA A 164 -4.08 12.28 -4.77
CA ALA A 164 -2.89 11.42 -4.75
C ALA A 164 -3.02 10.16 -5.62
N SER A 165 -4.24 9.68 -5.85
CA SER A 165 -4.49 8.52 -6.72
C SER A 165 -4.12 8.76 -8.18
N ARG A 166 -4.06 10.04 -8.60
CA ARG A 166 -3.57 10.40 -9.93
C ARG A 166 -2.05 10.22 -10.03
N HIS A 167 -1.31 10.71 -9.04
CA HIS A 167 0.15 10.51 -8.93
C HIS A 167 0.51 9.03 -9.00
N ALA A 168 -0.16 8.21 -8.18
CA ALA A 168 -0.01 6.75 -8.20
C ALA A 168 -0.29 6.12 -9.58
N SER A 169 -1.31 6.60 -10.28
CA SER A 169 -1.66 6.11 -11.61
C SER A 169 -0.60 6.49 -12.64
N ASP A 170 -0.05 7.70 -12.55
CA ASP A 170 1.01 8.18 -13.43
C ASP A 170 2.33 7.39 -13.17
N LEU A 171 2.62 6.99 -11.93
CA LEU A 171 3.74 6.10 -11.61
C LEU A 171 3.58 4.70 -12.23
N ILE A 172 2.34 4.17 -12.25
CA ILE A 172 2.04 2.85 -12.85
C ILE A 172 2.06 2.92 -14.39
N LEU A 173 1.60 4.02 -14.99
CA LEU A 173 1.41 4.15 -16.44
C LEU A 173 2.59 4.81 -17.16
N GLY A 174 3.31 5.71 -16.49
CA GLY A 174 4.37 6.54 -17.05
C GLY A 174 5.70 5.81 -17.26
N GLN A 175 5.81 4.54 -16.86
CA GLN A 175 6.98 3.70 -17.11
C GLN A 175 6.90 3.07 -18.51
N THR A 176 7.18 3.90 -19.52
CA THR A 176 7.59 3.40 -20.85
C THR A 176 9.11 3.19 -20.81
N PRO A 177 9.66 2.07 -21.31
CA PRO A 177 11.11 1.86 -21.34
C PRO A 177 11.88 2.95 -22.11
#